data_AF-A0A850NVR9-F1
#
_entry.id   AF-A0A850NVR9-F1
#
_cell.length_a   1.000
_cell.length_b   1.000
_cell.length_c   1.000
_cell.angle_alpha   90.00
_cell.angle_beta   90.00
_cell.angle_gamma   90.00
#
_symmetry.space_group_name_H-M   'P 1'
#
loop_
_entity.id
_entity.type
_entity.pdbx_description
1 polymer ?
#
loop_
_entity_poly.entity_id
_entity_poly.type
_entity_poly.pdbx_seq_one_letter_code
_entity_poly.pdbx_strand_id
1 'polypeptide(L)' 'MREGELYDRDLPRCAANHVPLSPVTFLDRSAAVWPERTALVYGRRRTSWRALRHRC' A
#
# COMPACT_ATOMS: atom_id res chain seq x y z
N MET A 1 31.29 -1.98 13.79
CA MET A 1 30.34 -2.52 12.79
C MET A 1 29.00 -2.64 13.48
N ARG A 2 27.92 -2.05 12.94
CA ARG A 2 26.59 -2.16 13.56
C ARG A 2 26.05 -3.55 13.24
N GLU A 3 25.99 -4.41 14.25
CA GLU A 3 25.20 -5.64 14.20
C GLU A 3 23.76 -5.25 13.81
N GLY A 4 23.16 -6.06 12.93
CA GLY A 4 21.92 -5.77 12.21
C GLY A 4 20.85 -5.11 13.08
N GLU A 5 20.18 -4.12 12.50
CA GLU A 5 19.06 -3.39 13.08
C GLU A 5 18.14 -4.30 13.90
N LEU A 6 17.65 -3.84 15.04
CA LEU A 6 16.75 -4.58 15.94
C LEU A 6 15.58 -5.25 15.19
N TYR A 7 15.15 -4.66 14.08
CA TYR A 7 14.06 -5.11 13.23
C TYR A 7 14.38 -6.29 12.30
N ASP A 8 15.66 -6.63 12.12
CA ASP A 8 16.12 -7.70 11.23
C ASP A 8 16.42 -9.02 11.97
N ARG A 9 16.40 -9.02 13.31
CA ARG A 9 16.61 -10.24 14.12
C ARG A 9 15.41 -11.19 13.95
N ASP A 10 15.69 -12.42 13.52
CA ASP A 10 14.70 -13.48 13.31
C ASP A 10 13.57 -13.16 12.30
N LEU A 11 13.74 -12.12 11.46
CA LEU A 11 12.75 -11.70 10.47
C LEU A 11 13.32 -11.73 9.04
N PRO A 12 13.72 -12.92 8.53
CA PRO A 12 14.20 -13.02 7.16
C PRO A 12 13.10 -12.58 6.17
N ARG A 13 13.52 -11.98 5.06
CA ARG A 13 12.59 -11.59 3.99
C ARG A 13 11.92 -12.83 3.41
N CYS A 14 10.61 -12.79 3.34
CA CYS A 14 9.74 -13.83 2.78
C CYS A 14 8.55 -13.16 2.06
N ALA A 15 7.72 -13.96 1.38
CA ALA A 15 6.57 -13.43 0.66
C ALA A 15 5.57 -12.67 1.55
N ALA A 16 5.52 -12.96 2.85
CA ALA A 16 4.60 -12.31 3.78
C ALA A 16 5.05 -10.90 4.20
N ASN A 17 6.36 -10.67 4.37
CA ASN A 17 6.91 -9.40 4.87
C ASN A 17 7.66 -8.59 3.80
N HIS A 18 7.93 -9.17 2.63
CA HIS A 18 8.71 -8.53 1.58
C HIS A 18 8.04 -8.71 0.21
N VAL A 19 7.58 -7.59 -0.35
CA VAL A 19 7.08 -7.48 -1.72
C VAL A 19 7.60 -6.18 -2.32
N PRO A 20 8.02 -6.14 -3.60
CA PRO A 20 8.37 -4.89 -4.25
C PRO A 20 7.20 -3.92 -4.20
N LEU A 21 7.45 -2.71 -3.68
CA LEU A 21 6.45 -1.66 -3.70
C LEU A 21 6.27 -1.19 -5.16
N SER A 22 5.06 -1.35 -5.68
CA SER A 22 4.67 -0.73 -6.94
C SER A 22 3.45 0.18 -6.72
N PRO A 23 3.32 1.27 -7.50
CA PRO A 23 2.13 2.10 -7.42
C PRO A 23 0.83 1.31 -7.60
N VAL A 24 0.85 0.26 -8.43
CA VAL A 24 -0.32 -0.59 -8.70
C VAL A 24 -0.69 -1.44 -7.48
N THR A 25 0.27 -2.14 -6.87
CA THR A 25 0.01 -2.98 -5.68
C THR A 25 -0.44 -2.18 -4.46
N PHE A 26 -0.08 -0.89 -4.41
CA PHE A 26 -0.57 0.03 -3.40
C PHE A 26 -2.09 0.32 -3.54
N LEU A 27 -2.63 0.33 -4.76
CA LEU A 27 -4.05 0.56 -4.99
C LEU A 27 -4.90 -0.57 -4.40
N ASP A 28 -4.50 -1.84 -4.59
CA ASP A 28 -5.19 -3.00 -4.04
C ASP A 28 -5.29 -2.92 -2.51
N ARG A 29 -4.17 -2.66 -1.83
CA ARG A 29 -4.13 -2.53 -0.37
C ARG A 29 -4.98 -1.38 0.13
N SER A 30 -4.90 -0.22 -0.51
CA SER A 30 -5.64 0.96 -0.09
C SER A 30 -7.16 0.79 -0.27
N ALA A 31 -7.60 0.14 -1.35
CA ALA A 31 -9.01 -0.17 -1.58
C ALA A 31 -9.56 -1.24 -0.62
N ALA A 32 -8.73 -2.19 -0.18
CA ALA A 32 -9.14 -3.20 0.79
C ALA A 32 -9.29 -2.63 2.21
N VAL A 33 -8.35 -1.79 2.65
CA VAL A 33 -8.33 -1.27 4.03
C VAL A 33 -9.19 0.00 4.19
N TRP A 34 -9.21 0.87 3.18
CA TRP A 34 -9.86 2.19 3.24
C TRP A 34 -10.79 2.47 2.05
N PRO A 35 -11.75 1.58 1.75
CA PRO A 35 -12.51 1.61 0.49
C PRO A 35 -13.21 2.95 0.23
N GLU A 36 -13.77 3.57 1.26
CA GLU A 36 -14.57 4.80 1.15
C GLU A 36 -13.76 6.09 1.41
N ARG A 37 -12.48 6.00 1.83
CA ARG A 37 -11.64 7.20 1.97
C ARG A 37 -11.35 7.80 0.60
N THR A 38 -11.24 9.13 0.57
CA THR A 38 -10.86 9.87 -0.65
C THR A 38 -9.42 9.52 -1.04
N ALA A 39 -9.25 8.99 -2.25
CA ALA A 39 -7.98 8.61 -2.87
C ALA A 39 -7.44 9.70 -3.80
N LEU A 40 -8.34 10.37 -4.52
CA LEU A 40 -7.99 11.37 -5.53
C LEU A 40 -8.92 12.57 -5.43
N VAL A 41 -8.33 13.77 -5.46
CA VAL A 41 -9.02 15.05 -5.52
C VAL A 41 -8.64 15.73 -6.83
N TYR A 42 -9.63 16.04 -7.67
CA TYR A 42 -9.45 16.76 -8.91
C TYR A 42 -10.51 17.85 -9.03
N GLY A 43 -10.14 19.10 -8.72
CA GLY A 43 -11.08 20.19 -8.54
C GLY A 43 -12.11 19.86 -7.47
N ARG A 44 -13.40 19.94 -7.83
CA ARG A 44 -14.51 19.55 -6.94
C ARG A 44 -14.74 18.04 -6.87
N ARG A 45 -14.14 17.26 -7.77
CA ARG A 45 -14.31 15.81 -7.82
C ARG A 45 -13.48 15.16 -6.73
N ARG A 46 -14.12 14.25 -6.01
CA ARG A 46 -13.50 13.35 -5.03
C ARG A 46 -13.78 11.93 -5.49
N THR A 47 -12.79 11.05 -5.40
CA THR A 47 -12.93 9.64 -5.79
C THR A 47 -12.40 8.77 -4.66
N SER A 48 -13.17 7.77 -4.25
CA SER A 48 -12.78 6.86 -3.17
C SER A 48 -11.75 5.84 -3.65
N TRP A 49 -11.03 5.19 -2.73
CA TRP A 49 -10.07 4.13 -3.07
C TRP A 49 -10.74 2.97 -3.83
N ARG A 50 -11.96 2.57 -3.42
CA ARG A 50 -12.74 1.55 -4.13
C ARG A 50 -13.02 1.97 -5.58
N ALA A 51 -13.50 3.19 -5.79
CA ALA A 51 -13.84 3.69 -7.12
C ALA A 51 -12.60 3.88 -8.00
N LEU A 52 -11.48 4.31 -7.43
CA LEU A 52 -10.22 4.43 -8.15
C LEU A 52 -9.70 3.06 -8.60
N ARG A 53 -9.75 2.06 -7.71
CA ARG A 53 -9.30 0.69 -8.01
C ARG A 53 -10.12 0.01 -9.10
N HIS A 54 -11.42 0.26 -9.17
CA HIS A 54 -12.28 -0.28 -10.22
C HIS A 54 -11.96 0.27 -11.63
N ARG A 55 -11.21 1.38 -11.73
CA ARG A 55 -10.84 1.99 -13.02
C ARG A 55 -9.52 1.48 -13.60
N CYS A 56 -8.76 0.70 -12.83
CA CYS A 56 -7.45 0.16 -13.21
C CYS A 56 -7.56 -1.37 -13.28
#